data_AF-A0A2M9J1N1-F1
#
_entry.id   AF-A0A2M9J1N1-F1
#
_cell.length_a   1.000
_cell.length_b   1.000
_cell.length_c   1.000
_cell.angle_alpha   90.00
_cell.angle_beta   90.00
_cell.angle_gamma   90.00
#
_symmetry.space_group_name_H-M   'P 1'
#
loop_
_entity.id
_entity.type
_entity.pdbx_description
1 polymer ?
#
loop_
_entity_poly.entity_id
_entity_poly.type
_entity_poly.pdbx_seq_one_letter_code
_entity_poly.pdbx_strand_id
1 'polypeptide(L)' 'MAIELTDELIELERSAEAEREKALAGPYSVEAWRPWRDAAEAVQAAITAHAEAIGQPRFDVEAALKKLVRHPEPEGA' A
#
# COMPACT_ATOMS: atom_id res chain seq x y z
N MET A 1 -7.43 4.50 -18.47
CA MET A 1 -8.06 5.48 -17.56
C MET A 1 -7.25 5.50 -16.27
N ALA A 2 -7.10 6.64 -15.61
CA ALA A 2 -6.46 6.68 -14.30
C ALA A 2 -7.43 6.08 -13.27
N ILE A 3 -6.91 5.22 -12.38
CA ILE A 3 -7.70 4.67 -11.29
C ILE A 3 -7.77 5.73 -10.20
N GLU A 4 -8.99 6.04 -9.77
CA GLU A 4 -9.22 6.92 -8.63
C GLU A 4 -8.80 6.20 -7.36
N LEU A 5 -7.88 6.78 -6.59
CA LEU A 5 -7.41 6.27 -5.30
C LEU A 5 -7.81 7.29 -4.23
N THR A 6 -8.32 6.81 -3.10
CA THR A 6 -8.66 7.69 -1.97
C THR A 6 -7.41 8.02 -1.15
N ASP A 7 -7.41 9.20 -0.52
CA ASP A 7 -6.33 9.60 0.40
C ASP A 7 -6.14 8.60 1.53
N GLU A 8 -7.23 8.04 2.05
CA GLU A 8 -7.19 6.98 3.08
C GLU A 8 -6.41 5.75 2.61
N LEU A 9 -6.66 5.28 1.38
CA LEU A 9 -5.97 4.12 0.81
C LEU A 9 -4.47 4.41 0.61
N ILE A 10 -4.14 5.65 0.22
CA ILE A 10 -2.76 6.12 0.04
C ILE A 10 -2.02 6.15 1.38
N GLU A 11 -2.62 6.76 2.41
CA GLU A 11 -2.02 6.85 3.74
C GLU A 11 -1.86 5.48 4.41
N LEU A 12 -2.77 4.55 4.15
CA LEU A 12 -2.69 3.19 4.66
C LEU A 12 -1.50 2.43 4.04
N GLU A 13 -1.30 2.54 2.71
CA GLU A 13 -0.13 1.95 2.04
C GLU A 13 1.18 2.63 2.47
N ARG A 14 1.20 3.96 2.66
CA ARG A 14 2.38 4.67 3.20
C ARG A 14 2.74 4.17 4.59
N SER A 15 1.74 3.98 5.45
CA SER A 15 1.94 3.44 6.80
C SER A 15 2.48 2.02 6.76
N ALA A 16 1.96 1.17 5.87
CA ALA A 16 2.49 -0.17 5.67
C ALA A 16 3.96 -0.15 5.21
N GLU A 17 4.33 0.70 4.24
CA GLU A 17 5.72 0.81 3.81
C GLU A 17 6.65 1.36 4.90
N ALA A 18 6.18 2.27 5.76
CA ALA A 18 6.95 2.73 6.91
C ALA A 18 7.20 1.60 7.93
N GLU A 19 6.21 0.75 8.22
CA GLU A 19 6.42 -0.43 9.07
C GLU A 19 7.34 -1.46 8.41
N ARG A 20 7.28 -1.59 7.08
CA ARG A 20 8.21 -2.43 6.31
C ARG A 20 9.64 -1.93 6.45
N GLU A 21 9.87 -0.63 6.33
CA GLU A 21 11.19 -0.02 6.50
C GLU A 21 11.76 -0.29 7.90
N LYS A 22 10.94 -0.10 8.95
CA LYS A 22 11.31 -0.43 10.33
C LYS A 22 11.70 -1.91 10.48
N ALA A 23 10.91 -2.81 9.89
CA ALA A 23 11.18 -4.25 9.94
C ALA A 23 12.45 -4.65 9.17
N LEU A 24 12.79 -3.93 8.09
CA LEU A 24 13.99 -4.14 7.28
C LEU A 24 15.27 -3.57 7.93
N ALA A 25 15.15 -2.60 8.84
CA ALA A 25 16.29 -2.00 9.53
C ALA A 25 17.02 -2.97 10.50
N GLY A 26 16.41 -4.12 10.81
CA GLY A 26 16.94 -5.10 11.74
C GLY A 26 16.92 -6.54 11.19
N PRO A 27 17.45 -7.51 11.96
CA PRO A 27 17.35 -8.92 11.60
C PRO A 27 15.88 -9.36 11.56
N TYR A 28 15.59 -10.29 10.66
CA TYR A 28 14.25 -10.87 10.55
C TYR A 28 13.82 -11.54 11.86
N SER A 29 12.64 -11.16 12.35
CA SER A 29 11.90 -11.83 13.43
C SER A 29 10.41 -11.68 13.19
N VAL A 30 9.61 -12.62 13.72
CA VAL A 30 8.15 -12.57 13.57
C VAL A 30 7.58 -11.33 14.25
N GLU A 31 8.14 -10.96 15.41
CA GLU A 31 7.72 -9.81 16.21
C GLU A 31 8.00 -8.49 15.51
N ALA A 32 9.18 -8.34 14.88
CA ALA A 32 9.53 -7.13 14.14
C ALA A 32 8.68 -6.95 12.87
N TRP A 33 8.24 -8.06 12.25
CA TRP A 33 7.43 -8.03 11.03
C TRP A 33 5.92 -7.99 11.27
N ARG A 34 5.46 -8.22 12.51
CA ARG A 34 4.04 -8.23 12.86
C ARG A 34 3.33 -6.90 12.52
N PRO A 35 3.87 -5.71 12.87
CA PRO A 35 3.21 -4.44 12.53
C PRO A 35 3.01 -4.26 11.02
N TRP A 36 4.01 -4.63 10.21
CA TRP A 36 3.89 -4.60 8.76
C TRP A 36 2.83 -5.58 8.24
N ARG A 37 2.74 -6.80 8.80
CA ARG A 37 1.73 -7.78 8.39
C ARG A 37 0.32 -7.29 8.67
N ASP A 38 0.08 -6.74 9.86
CA ASP A 38 -1.22 -6.20 10.25
C ASP A 38 -1.61 -5.02 9.34
N ALA A 39 -0.66 -4.13 9.04
CA ALA A 39 -0.87 -3.02 8.10
C ALA A 39 -1.14 -3.53 6.66
N ALA A 40 -0.39 -4.53 6.20
CA ALA A 40 -0.57 -5.10 4.86
C ALA A 40 -1.93 -5.79 4.69
N GLU A 41 -2.44 -6.45 5.74
CA GLU A 41 -3.79 -7.01 5.75
C GLU A 41 -4.85 -5.91 5.64
N ALA A 42 -4.71 -4.83 6.41
CA ALA A 42 -5.60 -3.68 6.33
C ALA A 42 -5.59 -3.04 4.94
N VAL A 43 -4.42 -2.86 4.32
CA VAL A 43 -4.29 -2.38 2.93
C VAL A 43 -5.05 -3.28 1.97
N GLN A 44 -4.84 -4.60 2.03
CA GLN A 44 -5.49 -5.54 1.10
C GLN A 44 -7.01 -5.54 1.23
N ALA A 45 -7.53 -5.41 2.46
CA ALA A 45 -8.95 -5.27 2.72
C ALA A 45 -9.50 -3.96 2.12
N ALA A 46 -8.80 -2.84 2.32
CA ALA A 46 -9.19 -1.54 1.77
C ALA A 46 -9.15 -1.49 0.24
N ILE A 47 -8.12 -2.07 -0.40
CA ILE A 47 -8.04 -2.21 -1.86
C ILE A 47 -9.26 -2.99 -2.37
N THR A 48 -9.62 -4.09 -1.70
CA THR A 48 -10.75 -4.94 -2.11
C THR A 48 -12.06 -4.16 -2.04
N ALA A 49 -12.34 -3.50 -0.91
CA ALA A 49 -13.54 -2.69 -0.74
C ALA A 49 -13.62 -1.54 -1.75
N HIS A 50 -12.50 -0.84 -1.98
CA HIS A 50 -12.43 0.26 -2.93
C HIS A 50 -12.68 -0.21 -4.37
N ALA A 51 -12.01 -1.30 -4.78
CA ALA A 51 -12.16 -1.88 -6.11
C ALA A 51 -13.61 -2.28 -6.40
N GLU A 52 -14.30 -2.88 -5.42
CA GLU A 52 -15.73 -3.20 -5.51
C GLU A 52 -16.59 -1.94 -5.65
N ALA A 53 -16.31 -0.89 -4.86
CA ALA A 53 -17.07 0.35 -4.89
C ALA A 53 -16.98 1.09 -6.23
N ILE A 54 -15.82 1.08 -6.88
CA ILE A 54 -15.60 1.76 -8.18
C ILE A 54 -15.76 0.83 -9.40
N GLY A 55 -16.08 -0.44 -9.18
CA GLY A 55 -16.25 -1.45 -10.24
C GLY A 55 -14.98 -1.71 -11.05
N GLN A 56 -13.80 -1.56 -10.46
CA GLN A 56 -12.50 -1.80 -11.11
C GLN A 56 -11.89 -3.12 -10.63
N PRO A 57 -11.03 -3.76 -11.44
CA PRO A 57 -10.29 -4.94 -10.99
C PRO A 57 -9.37 -4.60 -9.80
N ARG A 58 -9.46 -5.40 -8.72
CA ARG A 58 -8.61 -5.27 -7.52
C ARG A 58 -7.12 -5.15 -7.85
N PHE A 59 -6.67 -5.94 -8.83
CA PHE A 59 -5.28 -5.94 -9.29
C PHE A 59 -4.84 -4.58 -9.83
N ASP A 60 -5.69 -3.91 -10.61
CA ASP A 60 -5.33 -2.63 -11.20
C ASP A 60 -5.29 -1.53 -10.13
N VAL A 61 -6.21 -1.56 -9.16
CA VAL A 61 -6.22 -0.66 -8.00
C VAL A 61 -4.95 -0.82 -7.17
N GLU A 62 -4.56 -2.05 -6.86
CA GLU A 62 -3.34 -2.36 -6.14
C GLU A 62 -2.09 -1.89 -6.90
N ALA A 63 -2.04 -2.10 -8.21
CA ALA A 63 -0.92 -1.67 -9.05
C ALA A 63 -0.79 -0.14 -9.08
N ALA A 64 -1.91 0.58 -9.22
CA ALA A 64 -1.93 2.04 -9.19
C ALA A 64 -1.47 2.58 -7.83
N LEU A 65 -1.95 2.01 -6.73
CA LEU A 65 -1.58 2.39 -5.37
C LEU A 65 -0.08 2.20 -5.11
N LYS A 66 0.45 1.01 -5.44
CA LYS A 66 1.87 0.70 -5.27
C LYS A 66 2.75 1.59 -6.12
N LYS A 67 2.34 1.89 -7.36
CA LYS A 67 3.06 2.84 -8.22
C LYS A 67 3.13 4.21 -7.56
N LEU A 68 2.01 4.73 -7.06
CA LEU A 68 1.95 6.04 -6.43
C LEU A 68 2.80 6.13 -5.15
N VAL A 69 2.77 5.11 -4.28
CA VAL A 69 3.43 5.15 -2.98
C VAL A 69 4.91 4.74 -3.04
N ARG A 70 5.24 3.70 -3.79
CA ARG A 70 6.60 3.09 -3.80
C ARG A 70 7.48 3.62 -4.92
N HIS A 71 6.88 4.19 -5.95
CA HIS A 71 7.58 4.74 -7.11
C HIS A 71 7.04 6.15 -7.42
N PRO A 72 7.17 7.12 -6.49
CA PRO A 72 6.88 8.50 -6.84
C PRO A 72 7.71 8.84 -8.09
N GLU A 73 7.08 9.40 -9.12
CA GLU A 73 7.83 9.84 -10.30
C GLU A 73 8.98 10.74 -9.84
N PRO A 74 10.20 10.55 -10.38
CA PRO A 74 11.25 11.52 -10.12
C PRO A 74 10.73 12.88 -10.57
N GLU A 75 10.69 13.86 -9.66
CA GLU A 75 10.46 15.25 -10.04
C GLU A 75 11.48 15.59 -11.13
N GLY A 76 10.98 16.06 -12.27
CA GLY A 76 11.67 16.04 -13.57
C GLY A 76 13.15 16.39 -13.53
N ALA A 77 13.94 15.57 -14.23
CA ALA A 77 15.33 15.86 -14.60
C ALA A 77 15.41 16.94 -15.69
#